data_AF-A0A8J3WQJ5-F1
#
_entry.id   AF-A0A8J3WQJ5-F1
#
_cell.length_a   1.000
_cell.length_b   1.000
_cell.length_c   1.000
_cell.angle_alpha   90.00
_cell.angle_beta   90.00
_cell.angle_gamma   90.00
#
_symmetry.space_group_name_H-M   'P 1'
#
loop_
_entity.id
_entity.type
_entity.pdbx_description
1 polymer ?
#
loop_
_entity_poly.entity_id
_entity_poly.type
_entity_poly.pdbx_seq_one_letter_code
_entity_poly.pdbx_strand_id
1 'polypeptide(L)'
;MSSGSRTPRRLLVRQAVSVVAATFLVVYLVLVPLGFVEQDHRLSTPEILLAVAVIVLSQYSVEDLTVDASGASRIRLRRIENRQRAIESDIKVLQVALSGIVTKHELRHLRGLDSEGPFDVQYSNHMVRELERLDAMRFVVPVQQAGINAIRRDHEAPDDRFDLQDYVRITNRGREYLKLLDAVAAQGDQTWLDDIAPQEGEAPRPDQA
;
A
#
# COMPACT_ATOMS: atom_id res chain seq x y z
N MET A 1 26.96 13.98 -39.40
CA MET A 1 25.95 13.62 -38.38
C MET A 1 26.29 12.23 -37.85
N SER A 2 26.96 12.18 -36.70
CA SER A 2 27.46 10.95 -36.07
C SER A 2 26.50 10.55 -34.94
N SER A 3 25.80 9.42 -35.14
CA SER A 3 24.94 8.81 -34.13
C SER A 3 25.83 8.03 -33.16
N GLY A 4 26.17 8.65 -32.03
CA GLY A 4 26.89 8.00 -30.95
C GLY A 4 25.98 7.00 -30.26
N SER A 5 26.17 5.71 -30.53
CA SER A 5 25.55 4.61 -29.81
C SER A 5 26.02 4.64 -28.35
N ARG A 6 25.19 5.21 -27.47
CA ARG A 6 25.36 5.08 -26.02
C ARG A 6 25.07 3.64 -25.64
N THR A 7 26.08 2.78 -25.74
CA THR A 7 26.04 1.45 -25.16
C THR A 7 25.73 1.58 -23.67
N PRO A 8 24.75 0.81 -23.15
CA PRO A 8 24.31 0.93 -21.77
C PRO A 8 25.44 0.52 -20.83
N ARG A 9 26.08 1.51 -20.20
CA ARG A 9 27.22 1.34 -19.25
C ARG A 9 27.00 0.23 -18.22
N ARG A 10 25.75 -0.08 -17.88
CA ARG A 10 25.37 -1.15 -16.92
C ARG A 10 25.67 -2.57 -17.42
N LEU A 11 25.62 -2.83 -18.73
CA LEU A 11 25.95 -4.14 -19.31
C LEU A 11 27.46 -4.40 -19.29
N LEU A 12 28.26 -3.37 -19.56
CA LEU A 12 29.72 -3.44 -19.48
C LEU A 12 30.20 -3.67 -18.04
N VAL A 13 29.59 -3.00 -17.06
CA VAL A 13 29.94 -3.21 -15.64
C VAL A 13 29.63 -4.65 -15.20
N ARG A 14 28.49 -5.22 -15.62
CA ARG A 14 28.15 -6.61 -15.27
C ARG A 14 29.09 -7.63 -15.90
N GLN A 15 29.45 -7.45 -17.18
CA GLN A 15 30.44 -8.32 -17.83
C GLN A 15 31.83 -8.18 -17.19
N ALA A 16 32.23 -6.96 -16.83
CA ALA A 16 33.48 -6.74 -16.13
C ALA A 16 33.50 -7.47 -14.78
N VAL A 17 32.42 -7.37 -13.99
CA VAL A 17 32.32 -8.06 -12.69
C VAL A 17 32.37 -9.59 -12.85
N SER A 18 31.69 -10.17 -13.85
CA SER A 18 31.71 -11.63 -14.04
C SER A 18 33.08 -12.12 -14.51
N VAL A 19 33.74 -11.39 -15.42
CA VAL A 19 35.09 -11.72 -15.89
C VAL A 19 36.09 -11.63 -14.75
N VAL A 20 36.00 -10.59 -13.91
CA VAL A 20 36.85 -10.43 -12.73
C VAL A 20 36.63 -11.59 -11.75
N ALA A 21 35.37 -11.93 -11.42
CA ALA A 21 35.06 -13.03 -10.52
C ALA A 21 35.55 -14.40 -11.06
N ALA A 22 35.35 -14.67 -12.35
CA ALA A 22 35.84 -15.88 -12.99
C ALA A 22 37.38 -15.94 -12.98
N THR A 23 38.05 -14.81 -13.19
CA THR A 23 39.51 -14.73 -13.12
C THR A 23 40.01 -15.04 -11.72
N PHE A 24 39.40 -14.47 -10.67
CA PHE A 24 39.75 -14.79 -9.28
C PHE A 24 39.55 -16.27 -8.95
N LEU A 25 38.48 -16.88 -9.44
CA LEU A 25 38.21 -18.31 -9.26
C LEU A 25 39.34 -19.17 -9.89
N VAL A 26 39.75 -18.86 -11.12
CA VAL A 26 40.82 -19.58 -11.82
C VAL A 26 42.15 -19.40 -11.09
N VAL A 27 42.50 -18.18 -10.68
CA VAL A 27 43.71 -17.90 -9.90
C VAL A 27 43.72 -18.69 -8.59
N TYR A 28 42.60 -18.73 -7.89
CA TYR A 28 42.46 -19.51 -6.66
C TYR A 28 42.68 -21.02 -6.92
N LEU A 29 42.05 -21.59 -7.96
CA LEU A 29 42.21 -23.01 -8.31
C LEU A 29 43.66 -23.38 -8.67
N VAL A 30 44.45 -22.45 -9.22
CA VAL A 30 45.87 -22.67 -9.52
C VAL A 30 46.77 -22.53 -8.28
N LEU A 31 46.46 -21.60 -7.37
CA LEU A 31 47.24 -21.38 -6.14
C LEU A 31 47.12 -22.53 -5.12
N VAL A 32 45.99 -23.24 -5.10
CA VAL A 32 45.74 -24.37 -4.20
C VAL A 32 46.75 -25.52 -4.37
N PRO A 33 46.99 -26.10 -5.57
CA PRO A 33 47.97 -27.17 -5.76
C PRO A 33 49.42 -26.68 -5.60
N LEU A 34 49.69 -25.38 -5.77
CA LEU A 34 51.01 -24.78 -5.56
C LEU A 34 51.36 -24.59 -4.08
N GLY A 35 50.41 -24.81 -3.16
CA GLY A 35 50.66 -24.72 -1.72
C GLY A 35 50.73 -23.30 -1.16
N PHE A 36 50.31 -22.28 -1.92
CA PHE A 36 50.27 -20.89 -1.45
C PHE A 36 49.11 -20.61 -0.49
N VAL A 37 48.14 -21.53 -0.35
CA VAL A 37 46.97 -21.37 0.53
C VAL A 37 47.12 -22.32 1.73
N GLU A 38 47.29 -21.73 2.91
CA GLU A 38 47.34 -22.43 4.20
C GLU A 38 46.08 -23.28 4.42
N GLN A 39 46.25 -24.46 5.02
CA GLN A 39 45.18 -25.46 5.13
C GLN A 39 43.94 -24.96 5.88
N ASP A 40 44.11 -24.02 6.82
CA ASP A 40 43.03 -23.45 7.64
C ASP A 40 42.13 -22.47 6.87
N HIS A 41 42.53 -22.03 5.67
CA HIS A 41 41.76 -21.10 4.81
C HIS A 41 41.25 -21.75 3.52
N ARG A 42 41.32 -23.08 3.42
CA ARG A 42 40.81 -23.80 2.24
C ARG A 42 39.30 -23.74 2.22
N LEU A 43 38.75 -23.10 1.20
CA LEU A 43 37.32 -23.20 0.88
C LEU A 43 36.92 -24.68 0.89
N SER A 44 35.96 -24.99 1.73
CA SER A 44 35.38 -26.32 1.85
C SER A 44 34.81 -26.74 0.50
N THR A 45 34.88 -28.03 0.18
CA THR A 45 34.34 -28.60 -1.08
C THR A 45 32.93 -28.08 -1.43
N PRO A 46 31.97 -27.95 -0.49
CA PRO A 46 30.66 -27.31 -0.74
C PRO A 46 30.72 -25.84 -1.15
N GLU A 47 31.66 -25.04 -0.66
CA GLU A 47 31.77 -23.61 -0.99
C GLU A 47 32.26 -23.40 -2.42
N ILE A 48 33.19 -24.24 -2.87
CA ILE A 48 33.64 -24.27 -4.28
C ILE A 48 32.47 -24.64 -5.19
N LEU A 49 31.68 -25.64 -4.79
CA LEU A 49 30.53 -26.11 -5.55
C LEU A 49 29.44 -25.02 -5.64
N LEU A 50 29.22 -24.27 -4.55
CA LEU A 50 28.30 -23.13 -4.52
C LEU A 50 28.80 -21.96 -5.39
N ALA A 51 30.09 -21.63 -5.35
CA ALA A 51 30.68 -20.59 -6.19
C ALA A 51 30.55 -20.93 -7.69
N VAL A 52 30.84 -22.17 -8.07
CA VAL A 52 30.65 -22.67 -9.45
C VAL A 52 29.17 -22.64 -9.83
N ALA A 53 28.27 -23.10 -8.95
CA ALA A 53 26.83 -23.06 -9.20
C ALA A 53 26.33 -21.63 -9.41
N VAL A 54 26.74 -20.67 -8.58
CA VAL A 54 26.36 -19.25 -8.74
C VAL A 54 26.88 -18.69 -10.06
N ILE A 55 28.13 -19.01 -10.45
CA ILE A 55 28.70 -18.57 -11.74
C ILE A 55 27.92 -19.18 -12.90
N VAL A 56 27.66 -20.49 -12.89
CA VAL A 56 26.92 -21.18 -13.94
C VAL A 56 25.47 -20.67 -14.02
N LEU A 57 24.75 -20.58 -12.91
CA LEU A 57 23.40 -19.99 -12.86
C LEU A 57 23.38 -18.54 -13.32
N SER A 58 24.43 -17.76 -13.04
CA SER A 58 24.55 -16.39 -13.54
C SER A 58 24.74 -16.30 -15.06
N GLN A 59 25.26 -17.36 -15.69
CA GLN A 59 25.33 -17.47 -17.16
C GLN A 59 24.03 -17.98 -17.78
N TYR A 60 23.28 -18.84 -17.09
CA TYR A 60 21.98 -19.35 -17.57
C TYR A 60 20.79 -18.41 -17.31
N SER A 61 20.95 -17.36 -16.50
CA SER A 61 19.95 -16.30 -16.34
C SER A 61 20.43 -15.02 -17.01
N VAL A 62 20.08 -14.82 -18.29
CA VAL A 62 19.40 -13.66 -18.92
C VAL A 62 19.47 -13.81 -20.46
N GLU A 63 19.21 -14.99 -21.03
CA GLU A 63 19.03 -15.12 -22.48
C GLU A 63 17.56 -14.96 -22.92
N ASP A 64 16.59 -15.02 -21.98
CA ASP A 64 15.17 -14.74 -22.24
C ASP A 64 14.73 -13.26 -22.06
N LEU A 65 15.67 -12.33 -21.89
CA LEU A 65 15.44 -10.89 -22.12
C LEU A 65 16.25 -10.38 -23.31
N THR A 66 16.62 -11.27 -24.23
CA THR A 66 16.95 -10.83 -25.57
C THR A 66 15.69 -10.24 -26.19
N VAL A 67 15.75 -8.93 -26.43
CA VAL A 67 14.80 -8.18 -27.23
C VAL A 67 14.82 -8.81 -28.62
N ASP A 68 13.99 -9.83 -28.79
CA ASP A 68 13.88 -10.53 -30.06
C ASP A 68 13.42 -9.52 -31.12
N ALA A 69 14.21 -9.40 -32.19
CA ALA A 69 13.97 -8.47 -33.30
C ALA A 69 12.67 -8.79 -34.07
N SER A 70 11.99 -9.88 -33.69
CA SER A 70 10.74 -10.40 -34.27
C SER A 70 9.48 -9.57 -33.97
N GLY A 71 9.55 -8.50 -33.15
CA GLY A 71 8.38 -7.66 -32.84
C GLY A 71 7.35 -8.33 -31.91
N ALA A 72 7.42 -9.65 -31.70
CA ALA A 72 6.58 -10.39 -30.76
C ALA A 72 6.78 -9.92 -29.30
N SER A 73 8.01 -9.54 -28.93
CA SER A 73 8.35 -9.00 -27.61
C SER A 73 7.70 -7.63 -27.35
N ARG A 74 7.61 -6.77 -28.37
CA ARG A 74 6.86 -5.50 -28.28
C ARG A 74 5.36 -5.73 -28.08
N ILE A 75 4.80 -6.79 -28.67
CA ILE A 75 3.39 -7.15 -28.50
C ILE A 75 3.13 -7.63 -27.07
N ARG A 76 4.03 -8.42 -26.46
CA ARG A 76 3.91 -8.84 -25.06
C ARG A 76 4.04 -7.66 -24.09
N LEU A 77 4.99 -6.76 -24.31
CA LEU A 77 5.17 -5.57 -23.47
C LEU A 77 3.95 -4.65 -23.54
N ARG A 78 3.43 -4.35 -24.75
CA ARG A 78 2.18 -3.59 -24.92
C ARG A 78 0.98 -4.24 -24.23
N ARG A 79 0.88 -5.57 -24.25
CA ARG A 79 -0.19 -6.29 -23.55
C ARG A 79 -0.07 -6.13 -22.03
N ILE A 80 1.14 -6.15 -21.48
CA ILE A 80 1.37 -5.95 -20.04
C ILE A 80 1.05 -4.50 -19.66
N GLU A 81 1.54 -3.52 -20.42
CA GLU A 81 1.23 -2.09 -20.20
C GLU A 81 -0.28 -1.82 -20.28
N ASN A 82 -0.99 -2.39 -21.26
CA ASN A 82 -2.43 -2.24 -21.37
C ASN A 82 -3.18 -2.89 -20.20
N ARG A 83 -2.70 -4.04 -19.69
CA ARG A 83 -3.28 -4.66 -18.49
C ARG A 83 -3.03 -3.82 -17.25
N GLN A 84 -1.83 -3.25 -17.09
CA GLN A 84 -1.53 -2.36 -15.98
C GLN A 84 -2.43 -1.13 -15.99
N ARG A 85 -2.59 -0.47 -17.15
CA ARG A 85 -3.50 0.67 -17.29
C ARG A 85 -4.96 0.31 -17.01
N ALA A 86 -5.40 -0.88 -17.43
CA ALA A 86 -6.76 -1.35 -17.13
C ALA A 86 -6.96 -1.56 -15.63
N ILE A 87 -5.98 -2.21 -14.96
CA ILE A 87 -6.02 -2.42 -13.51
C ILE A 87 -5.99 -1.09 -12.75
N GLU A 88 -5.15 -0.14 -13.16
CA GLU A 88 -5.09 1.20 -12.57
C GLU A 88 -6.43 1.94 -12.71
N SER A 89 -7.06 1.84 -13.88
CA SER A 89 -8.39 2.41 -14.12
C SER A 89 -9.46 1.75 -13.24
N ASP A 90 -9.45 0.43 -13.12
CA ASP A 90 -10.41 -0.32 -12.31
C ASP A 90 -10.26 0.01 -10.82
N ILE A 91 -9.02 0.15 -10.33
CA ILE A 91 -8.74 0.58 -8.96
C ILE A 91 -9.30 1.98 -8.71
N LYS A 92 -9.10 2.92 -9.65
CA LYS A 92 -9.63 4.30 -9.51
C LYS A 92 -11.15 4.34 -9.48
N VAL A 93 -11.82 3.52 -10.31
CA VAL A 93 -13.28 3.41 -10.29
C VAL A 93 -13.76 2.82 -8.96
N LEU A 94 -13.09 1.79 -8.46
CA LEU A 94 -13.42 1.17 -7.16
C LEU A 94 -13.23 2.17 -6.02
N GLN A 95 -12.18 2.99 -6.05
CA GLN A 95 -11.92 4.04 -5.08
C GLN A 95 -13.05 5.06 -5.02
N VAL A 96 -13.51 5.57 -6.17
CA VAL A 96 -14.63 6.52 -6.25
C VAL A 96 -15.93 5.88 -5.76
N ALA A 97 -16.15 4.61 -6.11
CA ALA A 97 -17.33 3.87 -5.64
C ALA A 97 -17.30 3.68 -4.11
N LEU A 98 -16.16 3.29 -3.53
CA LEU A 98 -16.00 3.09 -2.09
C LEU A 98 -16.18 4.39 -1.30
N SER A 99 -15.63 5.51 -1.79
CA SER A 99 -15.79 6.82 -1.15
C SER A 99 -17.21 7.37 -1.26
N GLY A 100 -17.99 6.91 -2.24
CA GLY A 100 -19.39 7.33 -2.42
C GLY A 100 -20.40 6.61 -1.51
N ILE A 101 -19.99 5.50 -0.86
CA ILE A 101 -20.90 4.72 0.00
C ILE A 101 -21.17 5.44 1.32
N VAL A 102 -20.12 5.98 1.94
CA VAL A 102 -20.18 6.63 3.25
C VAL A 102 -19.85 8.10 3.07
N THR A 103 -20.68 8.98 3.63
CA THR A 103 -20.42 10.42 3.59
C THR A 103 -19.24 10.78 4.48
N LYS A 104 -18.67 11.97 4.28
CA LYS A 104 -17.58 12.48 5.11
C LYS A 104 -17.93 12.50 6.62
N HIS A 105 -19.15 12.88 6.97
CA HIS A 105 -19.59 12.97 8.37
C HIS A 105 -19.76 11.58 9.01
N GLU A 106 -20.34 10.64 8.28
CA GLU A 106 -20.44 9.25 8.70
C GLU A 106 -19.07 8.58 8.85
N LEU A 107 -18.13 8.88 7.95
CA LEU A 107 -16.75 8.38 8.05
C LEU A 107 -16.06 8.90 9.32
N ARG A 108 -16.27 10.17 9.67
CA ARG A 108 -15.80 10.73 10.95
C ARG A 108 -16.39 9.95 12.14
N HIS A 109 -17.68 9.60 12.09
CA HIS A 109 -18.30 8.79 13.14
C HIS A 109 -17.73 7.38 13.21
N LEU A 110 -17.50 6.71 12.07
CA LEU A 110 -16.86 5.39 12.05
C LEU A 110 -15.44 5.43 12.63
N ARG A 111 -14.62 6.42 12.27
CA ARG A 111 -13.26 6.57 12.79
C ARG A 111 -13.25 6.87 14.29
N GLY A 112 -14.15 7.74 14.76
CA GLY A 112 -14.30 8.01 16.19
C GLY A 112 -14.70 6.76 16.99
N LEU A 113 -15.61 5.95 16.43
CA LEU A 113 -16.05 4.67 17.03
C LEU A 113 -14.98 3.57 16.99
N ASP A 114 -13.97 3.66 16.12
CA ASP A 114 -12.83 2.73 16.06
C ASP A 114 -11.66 3.17 16.95
N SER A 115 -11.72 4.37 17.54
CA SER A 115 -10.67 4.89 18.42
C SER A 115 -10.76 4.30 19.84
N GLU A 116 -9.61 4.20 20.52
CA GLU A 116 -9.49 3.59 21.86
C GLU A 116 -9.98 4.51 23.01
N GLY A 117 -10.53 5.70 22.72
CA GLY A 117 -10.94 6.68 23.72
C GLY A 117 -12.40 7.12 23.58
N PRO A 118 -12.92 7.91 24.54
CA PRO A 118 -14.27 8.44 24.47
C PRO A 118 -14.44 9.29 23.21
N PHE A 119 -15.55 9.10 22.51
CA PHE A 119 -15.84 9.83 21.28
C PHE A 119 -16.98 10.81 21.52
N ASP A 120 -16.60 11.96 22.06
CA ASP A 120 -17.52 13.03 22.46
C ASP A 120 -18.14 13.73 21.23
N VAL A 121 -19.47 13.68 21.14
CA VAL A 121 -20.25 14.25 20.03
C VAL A 121 -21.39 15.12 20.56
N GLN A 122 -21.74 16.15 19.79
CA GLN A 122 -22.91 16.97 20.07
C GLN A 122 -24.16 16.36 19.43
N TYR A 123 -25.25 16.32 20.17
CA TYR A 123 -26.52 15.87 19.62
C TYR A 123 -26.96 16.73 18.42
N SER A 124 -27.35 16.07 17.33
CA SER A 124 -28.06 16.70 16.23
C SER A 124 -28.94 15.69 15.51
N ASN A 125 -30.05 16.17 14.94
CA ASN A 125 -30.93 15.33 14.11
C ASN A 125 -30.20 14.79 12.86
N HIS A 126 -29.20 15.51 12.36
CA HIS A 126 -28.38 15.06 11.23
C HIS A 126 -27.50 13.87 11.61
N MET A 127 -26.77 13.96 12.73
CA MET A 127 -25.97 12.86 13.26
C MET A 127 -26.80 11.59 13.49
N VAL A 128 -28.02 11.71 14.05
CA VAL A 128 -28.88 10.53 14.27
C VAL A 128 -29.21 9.83 12.94
N ARG A 129 -29.55 10.58 11.89
CA ARG A 129 -29.81 10.00 10.55
C ARG A 129 -28.58 9.34 9.95
N GLU A 130 -27.40 9.93 10.16
CA GLU A 130 -26.13 9.35 9.74
C GLU A 130 -25.87 8.00 10.43
N LEU A 131 -26.12 7.91 11.73
CA LEU A 131 -26.01 6.66 12.49
C LEU A 131 -27.03 5.61 12.05
N GLU A 132 -28.29 6.00 11.82
CA GLU A 132 -29.33 5.12 11.27
C GLU A 132 -28.93 4.55 9.90
N ARG A 133 -28.31 5.38 9.04
CA ARG A 133 -27.82 4.94 7.73
C ARG A 133 -26.62 3.99 7.88
N LEU A 134 -25.69 4.26 8.79
CA LEU A 134 -24.57 3.36 9.10
C LEU A 134 -25.05 2.00 9.67
N ASP A 135 -26.09 2.00 10.50
CA ASP A 135 -26.71 0.79 11.05
C ASP A 135 -27.42 -0.02 9.95
N ALA A 136 -28.14 0.65 9.06
CA ALA A 136 -28.76 0.02 7.89
C ALA A 136 -27.73 -0.68 6.97
N MET A 137 -26.52 -0.13 6.87
CA MET A 137 -25.38 -0.75 6.16
C MET A 137 -24.63 -1.81 6.98
N ARG A 138 -25.01 -2.01 8.25
CA ARG A 138 -24.38 -2.90 9.22
C ARG A 138 -22.92 -2.54 9.53
N PHE A 139 -22.55 -1.27 9.42
CA PHE A 139 -21.23 -0.78 9.83
C PHE A 139 -21.16 -0.46 11.32
N VAL A 140 -22.30 -0.14 11.93
CA VAL A 140 -22.45 0.02 13.37
C VAL A 140 -23.60 -0.85 13.89
N VAL A 141 -23.70 -0.99 15.21
CA VAL A 141 -24.79 -1.66 15.90
C VAL A 141 -25.09 -0.91 17.20
N PRO A 142 -26.36 -0.74 17.60
CA PRO A 142 -26.68 -0.14 18.90
C PRO A 142 -26.25 -1.04 20.06
N VAL A 143 -25.78 -0.42 21.14
CA VAL A 143 -25.41 -1.10 22.40
C VAL A 143 -26.64 -1.34 23.27
N GLN A 144 -27.58 -0.40 23.27
CA GLN A 144 -28.78 -0.44 24.11
C GLN A 144 -29.99 -1.02 23.36
N GLN A 145 -30.91 -1.65 24.10
CA GLN A 145 -32.14 -2.23 23.51
C GLN A 145 -33.05 -1.19 22.84
N ALA A 146 -33.02 0.07 23.31
CA ALA A 146 -33.78 1.16 22.71
C ALA A 146 -33.21 1.63 21.35
N GLY A 147 -32.06 1.10 20.93
CA GLY A 147 -31.43 1.45 19.66
C GLY A 147 -30.85 2.86 19.65
N ILE A 148 -30.62 3.39 18.44
CA ILE A 148 -30.15 4.77 18.22
C ILE A 148 -31.15 5.80 18.75
N ASN A 149 -32.44 5.44 18.88
CA ASN A 149 -33.47 6.31 19.44
C ASN A 149 -33.26 6.65 20.93
N ALA A 150 -32.44 5.89 21.66
CA ALA A 150 -32.06 6.23 23.04
C ALA A 150 -31.37 7.60 23.10
N ILE A 151 -30.47 7.89 22.14
CA ILE A 151 -29.74 9.15 22.05
C ILE A 151 -30.70 10.34 22.03
N ARG A 152 -31.76 10.27 21.22
CA ARG A 152 -32.75 11.35 21.13
C ARG A 152 -33.48 11.56 22.44
N ARG A 153 -33.77 10.50 23.20
CA ARG A 153 -34.47 10.61 24.47
C ARG A 153 -33.58 11.23 25.55
N ASP A 154 -32.30 10.87 25.54
CA ASP A 154 -31.39 11.18 26.63
C ASP A 154 -30.68 12.53 26.42
N HIS A 155 -30.50 12.96 25.16
CA HIS A 155 -29.68 14.12 24.78
C HIS A 155 -30.40 15.13 23.84
N GLU A 156 -31.73 15.24 23.88
CA GLU A 156 -32.47 16.18 23.00
C GLU A 156 -32.12 17.67 23.22
N ALA A 157 -31.52 17.98 24.38
CA ALA A 157 -31.18 19.35 24.74
C ALA A 157 -30.13 19.96 23.77
N PRO A 158 -30.28 21.24 23.38
CA PRO A 158 -29.27 21.94 22.61
C PRO A 158 -27.92 21.92 23.34
N ASP A 159 -26.84 21.76 22.58
CA ASP A 159 -25.45 21.77 23.07
C ASP A 159 -25.08 20.63 24.03
N ASP A 160 -25.94 19.62 24.18
CA ASP A 160 -25.60 18.44 24.96
C ASP A 160 -24.55 17.59 24.24
N ARG A 161 -23.53 17.20 25.00
CA ARG A 161 -22.35 16.46 24.53
C ARG A 161 -22.25 15.15 25.30
N PHE A 162 -22.01 14.07 24.57
CA PHE A 162 -21.99 12.73 25.16
C PHE A 162 -21.02 11.82 24.40
N ASP A 163 -20.59 10.74 25.05
CA ASP A 163 -19.78 9.72 24.41
C ASP A 163 -20.65 8.83 23.53
N LEU A 164 -20.41 8.86 22.22
CA LEU A 164 -21.15 8.06 21.27
C LEU A 164 -20.98 6.55 21.50
N GLN A 165 -19.87 6.12 22.09
CA GLN A 165 -19.56 4.70 22.32
C GLN A 165 -20.52 4.05 23.34
N ASP A 166 -21.16 4.84 24.21
CA ASP A 166 -22.16 4.35 25.17
C ASP A 166 -23.48 3.91 24.50
N TYR A 167 -23.70 4.34 23.26
CA TYR A 167 -24.93 4.09 22.52
C TYR A 167 -24.72 3.18 21.30
N VAL A 168 -23.56 3.29 20.65
CA VAL A 168 -23.30 2.63 19.36
C VAL A 168 -21.89 2.04 19.34
N ARG A 169 -21.75 0.86 18.74
CA ARG A 169 -20.45 0.20 18.55
C ARG A 169 -20.21 -0.11 17.08
N ILE A 170 -18.97 0.09 16.62
CA ILE A 170 -18.57 -0.31 15.26
C ILE A 170 -18.53 -1.84 15.11
N THR A 171 -19.02 -2.35 13.99
CA THR A 171 -18.98 -3.78 13.67
C THR A 171 -17.64 -4.18 13.02
N ASN A 172 -17.39 -5.49 12.89
CA ASN A 172 -16.24 -5.97 12.10
C ASN A 172 -16.28 -5.48 10.65
N ARG A 173 -17.48 -5.42 10.06
CA ARG A 173 -17.67 -4.92 8.70
C ARG A 173 -17.33 -3.43 8.58
N GLY A 174 -17.70 -2.63 9.58
CA GLY A 174 -17.30 -1.22 9.64
C GLY A 174 -15.78 -1.05 9.69
N ARG A 175 -15.10 -1.86 10.51
CA ARG A 175 -13.63 -1.88 10.60
C ARG A 175 -12.95 -2.32 9.30
N GLU A 176 -13.48 -3.35 8.64
CA GLU A 176 -12.98 -3.79 7.33
C GLU A 176 -13.13 -2.70 6.27
N TYR A 177 -14.24 -1.96 6.30
CA TYR A 177 -14.44 -0.82 5.40
C TYR A 177 -13.40 0.29 5.64
N LEU A 178 -13.11 0.64 6.91
CA LEU A 178 -12.05 1.61 7.23
C LEU A 178 -10.68 1.14 6.72
N LYS A 179 -10.32 -0.13 6.94
CA LYS A 179 -9.05 -0.71 6.43
C LYS A 179 -8.95 -0.67 4.91
N LEU A 180 -10.04 -0.96 4.20
CA LEU A 180 -10.07 -0.87 2.73
C LEU A 180 -9.86 0.57 2.27
N LEU A 181 -10.50 1.53 2.93
CA LEU A 181 -10.34 2.94 2.62
C LEU A 181 -8.90 3.41 2.84
N ASP A 182 -8.28 3.02 3.95
CA ASP A 182 -6.89 3.36 4.28
C ASP A 182 -5.89 2.68 3.32
N ALA A 183 -6.16 1.44 2.89
CA ALA A 183 -5.34 0.74 1.91
C ALA A 183 -5.37 1.41 0.52
N VAL A 184 -6.55 1.87 0.09
CA VAL A 184 -6.73 2.60 -1.16
C VAL A 184 -6.06 3.98 -1.08
N ALA A 185 -6.20 4.65 0.07
CA ALA A 185 -5.52 5.89 0.38
C ALA A 185 -4.00 5.80 0.37
N ALA A 186 -3.42 4.70 0.85
CA ALA A 186 -1.98 4.49 0.82
C ALA A 186 -1.43 4.24 -0.60
N GLN A 187 -2.28 3.81 -1.54
CA GLN A 187 -1.89 3.51 -2.93
C GLN A 187 -2.08 4.70 -3.88
N GLY A 188 -3.09 5.53 -3.66
CA GLY A 188 -3.29 6.78 -4.40
C GLY A 188 -2.51 7.91 -3.74
N ASP A 189 -1.74 8.67 -4.53
CA ASP A 189 -1.03 9.89 -4.10
C ASP A 189 -1.87 10.67 -3.08
N GLN A 190 -1.32 10.92 -1.88
CA GLN A 190 -2.04 11.31 -0.65
C GLN A 190 -2.91 12.58 -0.79
N THR A 191 -2.72 13.34 -1.88
CA THR A 191 -3.38 14.59 -2.23
C THR A 191 -4.91 14.54 -2.23
N TRP A 192 -5.53 13.39 -2.55
CA TRP A 192 -7.00 13.32 -2.62
C TRP A 192 -7.68 13.20 -1.25
N LEU A 193 -6.99 12.68 -0.23
CA LEU A 193 -7.53 12.60 1.13
C LEU A 193 -7.55 13.97 1.81
N ASP A 194 -6.55 14.81 1.52
CA ASP A 194 -6.44 16.17 2.05
C ASP A 194 -7.55 17.08 1.53
N ASP A 195 -7.99 16.88 0.27
CA ASP A 195 -9.16 17.59 -0.29
C ASP A 195 -10.49 17.18 0.38
N ILE A 196 -10.55 15.97 0.96
CA ILE A 196 -11.77 15.44 1.59
C ILE A 196 -11.73 15.64 3.11
N ALA A 197 -10.55 15.72 3.75
CA ALA A 197 -10.42 16.03 5.16
C ALA A 197 -10.96 17.45 5.43
N PRO A 198 -11.79 17.68 6.47
CA PRO A 198 -12.15 19.03 6.84
C PRO A 198 -10.88 19.73 7.33
N GLN A 199 -10.60 20.92 6.82
CA GLN A 199 -9.72 21.85 7.49
C GLN A 199 -10.34 22.09 8.87
N GLU A 200 -9.86 21.36 9.89
CA GLU A 200 -10.23 21.60 11.27
C GLU A 200 -9.69 22.97 11.66
N GLY A 201 -10.50 24.02 11.49
CA GLY A 201 -10.15 25.34 11.99
C GLY A 201 -10.44 26.50 11.05
N GLU A 202 -11.71 26.73 10.74
CA GLU A 202 -12.17 28.11 10.68
C GLU A 202 -13.50 28.16 11.44
N ALA A 203 -13.39 28.13 12.78
CA ALA A 203 -14.53 28.51 13.61
C ALA A 203 -14.91 29.95 13.22
N PRO A 204 -16.20 30.26 13.00
CA PRO A 204 -16.60 31.61 12.67
C PRO A 204 -16.12 32.56 13.77
N ARG A 205 -15.37 33.59 13.36
CA ARG A 205 -14.88 34.63 14.26
C ARG A 205 -16.09 35.25 14.98
N PRO A 206 -16.12 35.27 16.32
CA PRO A 206 -17.28 35.74 17.10
C PRO A 206 -17.59 37.24 16.88
N ASP A 207 -16.72 37.94 16.18
CA ASP A 207 -16.78 39.35 15.80
C ASP A 207 -17.56 39.64 14.50
N GLN A 208 -18.22 38.64 13.89
CA GLN A 208 -19.07 38.82 12.69
C GLN A 208 -20.60 38.72 12.96
N ALA A 209 -21.04 38.86 14.22
CA ALA A 209 -22.46 38.91 14.59
C ALA A 209 -22.90 40.31 15.03
#